data_AF-A0A138AU37-F1
#
_entry.id   AF-A0A138AU37-F1
#
_cell.length_a   1.000
_cell.length_b   1.000
_cell.length_c   1.000
_cell.angle_alpha   90.00
_cell.angle_beta   90.00
_cell.angle_gamma   90.00
#
_symmetry.space_group_name_H-M   'P 1'
#
loop_
_entity.id
_entity.type
_entity.pdbx_description
1 polymer ?
#
loop_
_entity_poly.entity_id
_entity_poly.type
_entity_poly.pdbx_seq_one_letter_code
_entity_poly.pdbx_strand_id
1 'polypeptide(L)'
;MSSSAQFTVAGADQTWTAVEFTDPWEGWAVPIVTADTLAAVCSALGLALQWDKDTAVIGDEFERVGAYPENRYVLELGRPFERVFPDDAPPHRFSMDGWYDTTDLYFCYGFDAPWNGWATPIVDRETLERVIATTEGGHTLSWNGDTALVHHVELDETTPLAPDTDGRFHLRDLGWTFDEVTERNS
;
A
#
# COMPACT_ATOMS: atom_id res chain seq x y z
N MET A 1 -5.90 -12.53 -7.91
CA MET A 1 -6.51 -12.38 -6.57
C MET A 1 -5.70 -11.26 -5.95
N SER A 2 -6.30 -10.12 -5.59
CA SER A 2 -5.51 -9.01 -5.03
C SER A 2 -4.75 -9.49 -3.80
N SER A 3 -3.43 -9.37 -3.83
CA SER A 3 -2.55 -9.37 -2.66
C SER A 3 -2.92 -8.13 -1.82
N SER A 4 -4.02 -8.27 -1.10
CA SER A 4 -4.53 -7.27 -0.18
C SER A 4 -3.50 -7.03 0.93
N ALA A 5 -3.18 -5.77 1.22
CA ALA A 5 -2.14 -5.46 2.19
C ALA A 5 -2.57 -5.94 3.58
N GLN A 6 -1.73 -6.68 4.29
CA GLN A 6 -2.09 -7.31 5.57
C GLN A 6 -1.47 -6.58 6.75
N PHE A 7 -2.00 -6.77 7.95
CA PHE A 7 -1.44 -6.24 9.18
C PHE A 7 -1.70 -7.11 10.41
N THR A 8 -0.89 -6.93 11.44
CA THR A 8 -1.11 -7.39 12.82
C THR A 8 -1.30 -6.18 13.74
N VAL A 9 -1.86 -6.42 14.93
CA VAL A 9 -1.98 -5.41 16.00
C VAL A 9 -1.44 -5.98 17.30
N ALA A 10 -0.71 -5.15 18.05
CA ALA A 10 -0.15 -5.54 19.34
C ALA A 10 -1.25 -5.98 20.32
N GLY A 11 -1.09 -7.19 20.87
CA GLY A 11 -2.05 -7.82 21.77
C GLY A 11 -3.02 -8.78 21.09
N ALA A 12 -2.87 -9.02 19.78
CA ALA A 12 -3.58 -10.08 19.09
C ALA A 12 -2.62 -10.98 18.28
N ASP A 13 -2.94 -12.27 18.21
CA ASP A 13 -2.19 -13.30 17.48
C ASP A 13 -2.90 -13.66 16.17
N GLN A 14 -3.26 -12.64 15.39
CA GLN A 14 -4.02 -12.76 14.15
C GLN A 14 -3.56 -11.73 13.13
N THR A 15 -3.83 -12.01 11.86
CA THR A 15 -3.56 -11.13 10.72
C THR A 15 -4.86 -10.73 10.07
N TRP A 16 -4.98 -9.47 9.68
CA TRP A 16 -6.13 -8.93 8.96
C TRP A 16 -5.71 -8.33 7.64
N THR A 17 -6.72 -8.09 6.81
CA THR A 17 -6.58 -7.40 5.55
C THR A 17 -6.93 -5.92 5.72
N ALA A 18 -6.00 -5.05 5.38
CA ALA A 18 -6.23 -3.63 5.17
C ALA A 18 -6.69 -3.40 3.73
N VAL A 19 -7.52 -2.37 3.55
CA VAL A 19 -7.82 -1.80 2.24
C VAL A 19 -6.58 -1.07 1.72
N GLU A 20 -5.96 -0.26 2.58
CA GLU A 20 -4.76 0.53 2.35
C GLU A 20 -4.16 0.96 3.70
N PHE A 21 -3.10 1.76 3.70
CA PHE A 21 -2.51 2.33 4.91
C PHE A 21 -2.43 3.85 4.76
N THR A 22 -2.67 4.59 5.84
CA THR A 22 -2.32 6.02 5.88
C THR A 22 -0.86 6.19 6.28
N ASP A 23 -0.45 7.45 6.43
CA ASP A 23 0.81 7.79 7.07
C ASP A 23 1.00 7.11 8.43
N PRO A 24 2.23 6.68 8.74
CA PRO A 24 2.56 6.11 10.03
C PRO A 24 2.27 7.09 11.16
N TRP A 25 1.64 6.58 12.21
CA TRP A 25 1.41 7.31 13.44
C TRP A 25 2.29 6.72 14.55
N GLU A 26 3.11 7.55 15.19
CA GLU A 26 4.12 7.13 16.18
C GLU A 26 5.07 6.02 15.68
N GLY A 27 5.30 5.95 14.37
CA GLY A 27 6.15 4.94 13.72
C GLY A 27 5.43 3.60 13.46
N TRP A 28 4.13 3.51 13.76
CA TRP A 28 3.32 2.32 13.50
C TRP A 28 2.64 2.41 12.13
N ALA A 29 2.35 1.26 11.54
CA ALA A 29 1.44 1.24 10.40
C ALA A 29 0.04 1.72 10.85
N VAL A 30 -0.70 2.39 9.97
CA VAL A 30 -2.07 2.83 10.28
C VAL A 30 -3.01 2.27 9.20
N PRO A 31 -3.59 1.08 9.43
CA PRO A 31 -4.40 0.41 8.42
C PRO A 31 -5.76 1.10 8.27
N ILE A 32 -6.17 1.30 7.02
CA ILE A 32 -7.55 1.61 6.66
C ILE A 32 -8.27 0.30 6.39
N VAL A 33 -9.40 0.08 7.04
CA VAL A 33 -10.12 -1.19 7.01
C VAL A 33 -11.60 -1.02 6.71
N THR A 34 -12.26 -2.11 6.31
CA THR A 34 -13.73 -2.17 6.22
C THR A 34 -14.37 -2.28 7.61
N ALA A 35 -15.67 -2.00 7.71
CA ALA A 35 -16.44 -2.20 8.95
C ALA A 35 -16.32 -3.64 9.51
N ASP A 36 -16.33 -4.63 8.62
CA ASP A 36 -16.23 -6.06 8.99
C ASP A 36 -14.86 -6.37 9.60
N THR A 37 -13.78 -5.87 8.98
CA THR A 37 -12.43 -6.03 9.52
C THR A 37 -12.28 -5.29 10.86
N LEU A 38 -12.81 -4.07 10.98
CA LEU A 38 -12.80 -3.33 12.25
C LEU A 38 -13.50 -4.11 13.37
N ALA A 39 -14.68 -4.67 13.09
CA ALA A 39 -15.41 -5.49 14.06
C ALA A 39 -14.63 -6.75 14.46
N ALA A 40 -13.96 -7.40 13.51
CA ALA A 40 -13.11 -8.55 13.79
C ALA A 40 -11.91 -8.19 14.68
N VAL A 41 -11.23 -7.07 14.41
CA VAL A 41 -10.12 -6.56 15.23
C VAL A 41 -10.58 -6.25 16.66
N CYS A 42 -11.70 -5.52 16.82
CA CYS A 42 -12.24 -5.20 18.14
C CYS A 42 -12.58 -6.46 18.94
N SER A 43 -13.24 -7.44 18.29
CA SER A 43 -13.57 -8.73 18.88
C SER A 43 -12.32 -9.48 19.36
N ALA A 44 -11.28 -9.54 18.54
CA ALA A 44 -10.02 -10.21 18.89
C ALA A 44 -9.29 -9.53 20.05
N LEU A 45 -9.39 -8.21 20.17
CA LEU A 45 -8.82 -7.42 21.26
C LEU A 45 -9.71 -7.36 22.51
N GLY A 46 -10.92 -7.93 22.47
CA GLY A 46 -11.89 -7.83 23.55
C GLY A 46 -12.43 -6.42 23.79
N LEU A 47 -12.41 -5.57 22.76
CA LEU A 47 -12.91 -4.20 22.82
C LEU A 47 -14.41 -4.17 22.49
N ALA A 48 -15.17 -3.37 23.24
CA ALA A 48 -16.54 -3.06 22.88
C ALA A 48 -16.56 -2.21 21.59
N LEU A 49 -17.44 -2.53 20.66
CA LEU A 49 -17.67 -1.76 19.44
C LEU A 49 -19.15 -1.38 19.36
N GLN A 50 -19.40 -0.08 19.20
CA GLN A 50 -20.73 0.47 18.94
C GLN A 50 -20.69 1.36 17.71
N TRP A 51 -21.83 1.48 17.03
CA TRP A 51 -21.97 2.29 15.84
C TRP A 51 -22.90 3.48 16.13
N ASP A 52 -22.39 4.70 15.90
CA ASP A 52 -23.17 5.93 15.84
C ASP A 52 -23.17 6.43 14.39
N LYS A 53 -24.16 5.97 13.62
CA LYS A 53 -24.21 6.12 12.17
C LYS A 53 -22.92 5.54 11.54
N ASP A 54 -22.16 6.36 10.84
CA ASP A 54 -20.93 5.98 10.16
C ASP A 54 -19.69 6.16 11.05
N THR A 55 -19.87 6.38 12.36
CA THR A 55 -18.78 6.48 13.33
C THR A 55 -18.73 5.22 14.20
N ALA A 56 -17.58 4.56 14.24
CA ALA A 56 -17.29 3.51 15.20
C ALA A 56 -16.89 4.15 16.53
N VAL A 57 -17.48 3.67 17.62
CA VAL A 57 -17.12 4.00 19.00
C VAL A 57 -16.54 2.76 19.65
N ILE A 58 -15.27 2.83 20.05
CA ILE A 58 -14.47 1.68 20.47
C ILE A 58 -14.04 1.83 21.93
N GLY A 59 -14.19 0.73 22.69
CA GLY A 59 -13.79 0.64 24.08
C GLY A 59 -14.62 1.50 25.05
N ASP A 60 -14.16 1.56 26.29
CA ASP A 60 -14.80 2.34 27.37
C ASP A 60 -14.37 3.82 27.37
N GLU A 61 -13.30 4.16 26.65
CA GLU A 61 -12.73 5.52 26.57
C GLU A 61 -13.23 6.34 25.37
N PHE A 62 -14.23 5.85 24.63
CA PHE A 62 -14.88 6.54 23.50
C PHE A 62 -13.93 6.96 22.38
N GLU A 63 -12.99 6.10 21.98
CA GLU A 63 -12.22 6.34 20.76
C GLU A 63 -13.19 6.32 19.56
N ARG A 64 -13.20 7.40 18.78
CA ARG A 64 -14.15 7.60 17.68
C ARG A 64 -13.40 7.53 16.37
N VAL A 65 -13.66 6.48 15.61
CA VAL A 65 -13.15 6.35 14.24
C VAL A 65 -14.28 6.77 13.30
N GLY A 66 -14.12 7.96 12.70
CA GLY A 66 -15.02 8.44 11.66
C GLY A 66 -14.84 7.65 10.37
N ALA A 67 -15.90 7.47 9.61
CA ALA A 67 -15.78 6.92 8.27
C ALA A 67 -14.90 7.83 7.39
N TYR A 68 -13.81 7.25 6.91
CA TYR A 68 -13.14 7.67 5.68
C TYR A 68 -14.11 7.41 4.50
N PRO A 69 -14.00 8.10 3.36
CA PRO A 69 -14.88 7.88 2.22
C PRO A 69 -15.13 6.39 1.94
N GLU A 70 -16.36 6.06 1.53
CA GLU A 70 -16.75 4.70 1.12
C GLU A 70 -16.80 3.63 2.25
N ASN A 71 -17.21 4.00 3.48
CA ASN A 71 -17.34 3.06 4.62
C ASN A 71 -16.02 2.40 5.03
N ARG A 72 -14.95 3.19 5.02
CA ARG A 72 -13.61 2.78 5.45
C ARG A 72 -13.26 3.42 6.79
N TYR A 73 -12.41 2.78 7.58
CA TYR A 73 -12.11 3.19 8.95
C TYR A 73 -10.60 3.17 9.18
N VAL A 74 -10.04 4.29 9.61
CA VAL A 74 -8.62 4.42 9.98
C VAL A 74 -8.43 3.83 11.37
N LEU A 75 -7.62 2.77 11.51
CA LEU A 75 -7.38 2.16 12.81
C LEU A 75 -6.30 2.91 13.60
N GLU A 76 -6.76 3.80 14.47
CA GLU A 76 -5.98 4.40 15.56
C GLU A 76 -6.56 3.83 16.85
N LEU A 77 -5.86 2.88 17.48
CA LEU A 77 -6.33 2.20 18.71
C LEU A 77 -5.35 2.36 19.88
N GLY A 78 -4.50 3.39 19.83
CA GLY A 78 -3.40 3.59 20.80
C GLY A 78 -2.45 2.40 20.92
N ARG A 79 -2.33 1.58 19.87
CA ARG A 79 -1.55 0.33 19.85
C ARG A 79 -0.73 0.23 18.56
N PRO A 80 0.46 -0.39 18.64
CA PRO A 80 1.25 -0.68 17.45
C PRO A 80 0.50 -1.59 16.47
N PHE A 81 0.48 -1.20 15.20
CA PHE A 81 0.19 -2.08 14.08
C PHE A 81 1.44 -2.27 13.22
N GLU A 82 1.60 -3.47 12.70
CA GLU A 82 2.70 -3.82 11.80
C GLU A 82 2.11 -4.33 10.48
N ARG A 83 2.70 -3.92 9.35
CA ARG A 83 2.35 -4.49 8.05
C ARG A 83 2.80 -5.95 8.03
N VAL A 84 1.92 -6.85 7.59
CA VAL A 84 2.26 -8.24 7.33
C VAL A 84 2.53 -8.40 5.84
N PHE A 85 3.64 -9.04 5.58
CA PHE A 85 4.15 -9.30 4.25
C PHE A 85 4.05 -10.81 3.99
N PRO A 86 3.42 -11.25 2.89
CA PRO A 86 3.33 -12.67 2.58
C PRO A 86 4.71 -13.35 2.50
N ASP A 87 4.82 -14.59 2.96
CA ASP A 87 6.07 -15.37 2.88
C ASP A 87 6.54 -15.60 1.42
N ASP A 88 5.61 -15.54 0.47
CA ASP A 88 5.84 -15.65 -0.98
C ASP A 88 5.94 -14.29 -1.67
N ALA A 89 5.95 -13.18 -0.92
CA ALA A 89 6.11 -11.86 -1.49
C ALA A 89 7.48 -11.70 -2.16
N PRO A 90 7.59 -10.82 -3.17
CA PRO A 90 8.87 -10.51 -3.79
C PRO A 90 9.91 -10.05 -2.74
N PRO A 91 11.20 -10.41 -2.91
CA PRO A 91 12.21 -10.29 -1.86
C PRO A 91 12.67 -8.85 -1.57
N HIS A 92 12.29 -7.89 -2.40
CA HIS A 92 12.73 -6.50 -2.30
C HIS A 92 11.54 -5.55 -2.13
N ARG A 93 11.81 -4.37 -1.59
CA ARG A 93 10.83 -3.31 -1.38
C ARG A 93 11.33 -1.97 -1.88
N PHE A 94 10.41 -1.13 -2.33
CA PHE A 94 10.71 0.22 -2.75
C PHE A 94 9.58 1.19 -2.38
N SER A 95 9.90 2.48 -2.35
CA SER A 95 8.96 3.59 -2.26
C SER A 95 9.19 4.56 -3.42
N MET A 96 8.22 5.43 -3.69
CA MET A 96 8.35 6.49 -4.69
C MET A 96 8.86 7.77 -4.02
N ASP A 97 9.90 8.40 -4.57
CA ASP A 97 10.49 9.63 -4.00
C ASP A 97 9.66 10.87 -4.34
N GLY A 98 9.72 11.89 -3.47
CA GLY A 98 9.27 13.25 -3.78
C GLY A 98 7.75 13.50 -3.76
N TRP A 99 6.92 12.46 -3.58
CA TRP A 99 5.47 12.60 -3.42
C TRP A 99 5.11 12.58 -1.94
N TYR A 100 4.96 13.78 -1.37
CA TYR A 100 4.50 14.00 0.00
C TYR A 100 3.20 13.22 0.24
N ASP A 101 3.13 12.45 1.34
CA ASP A 101 2.06 11.55 1.79
C ASP A 101 2.01 10.09 1.28
N THR A 102 2.87 9.64 0.35
CA THR A 102 2.85 8.20 0.00
C THR A 102 3.88 7.41 0.79
N THR A 103 3.51 7.00 2.00
CA THR A 103 4.22 5.95 2.78
C THR A 103 3.99 4.54 2.23
N ASP A 104 3.61 4.45 0.96
CA ASP A 104 3.33 3.19 0.30
C ASP A 104 4.61 2.45 -0.05
N LEU A 105 4.79 1.34 0.64
CA LEU A 105 5.81 0.34 0.36
C LEU A 105 5.26 -0.65 -0.66
N TYR A 106 5.98 -0.78 -1.77
CA TYR A 106 5.72 -1.75 -2.82
C TYR A 106 6.75 -2.88 -2.77
N PHE A 107 6.34 -4.05 -3.24
CA PHE A 107 7.26 -5.16 -3.45
C PHE A 107 7.83 -5.16 -4.86
N CYS A 108 9.07 -5.61 -5.01
CA CYS A 108 9.67 -5.85 -6.31
C CYS A 108 10.51 -7.12 -6.31
N TYR A 109 10.66 -7.71 -7.50
CA TYR A 109 11.46 -8.91 -7.72
C TYR A 109 12.96 -8.62 -7.84
N GLY A 110 13.32 -7.34 -7.95
CA GLY A 110 14.69 -6.87 -8.09
C GLY A 110 14.73 -5.41 -8.54
N PHE A 111 15.93 -4.97 -8.84
CA PHE A 111 16.21 -3.64 -9.39
C PHE A 111 17.11 -3.77 -10.63
N ASP A 112 16.82 -2.97 -11.64
CA ASP A 112 17.75 -2.75 -12.74
C ASP A 112 18.96 -1.90 -12.29
N ALA A 113 19.89 -1.64 -13.22
CA ALA A 113 20.93 -0.65 -13.00
C ALA A 113 20.29 0.74 -12.71
N PRO A 114 20.73 1.44 -11.65
CA PRO A 114 20.15 2.72 -11.24
C PRO A 114 20.02 3.74 -12.38
N TRP A 115 19.00 4.58 -12.29
CA TRP A 115 18.76 5.68 -13.22
C TRP A 115 18.91 7.02 -12.48
N ASN A 116 19.91 7.82 -12.85
CA ASN A 116 20.23 9.09 -12.17
C ASN A 116 20.44 8.97 -10.64
N GLY A 117 20.87 7.81 -10.17
CA GLY A 117 21.07 7.53 -8.74
C GLY A 117 19.84 6.94 -8.03
N TRP A 118 18.69 6.86 -8.72
CA TRP A 118 17.46 6.30 -8.19
C TRP A 118 17.34 4.81 -8.47
N ALA A 119 16.63 4.11 -7.59
CA ALA A 119 16.29 2.71 -7.75
C ALA A 119 15.39 2.52 -8.99
N THR A 120 15.46 1.33 -9.59
CA THR A 120 14.69 1.00 -10.81
C THR A 120 13.98 -0.34 -10.61
N PRO A 121 12.84 -0.37 -9.91
CA PRO A 121 12.19 -1.60 -9.49
C PRO A 121 11.68 -2.45 -10.66
N ILE A 122 11.72 -3.76 -10.49
CA ILE A 122 11.12 -4.75 -11.40
C ILE A 122 9.92 -5.37 -10.70
N VAL A 123 8.72 -5.18 -11.24
CA VAL A 123 7.46 -5.46 -10.56
C VAL A 123 6.57 -6.39 -11.37
N ASP A 124 5.64 -7.10 -10.73
CA ASP A 124 4.57 -7.77 -11.47
C ASP A 124 3.48 -6.80 -11.90
N ARG A 125 2.52 -7.32 -12.66
CA ARG A 125 1.36 -6.58 -13.16
C ARG A 125 0.55 -5.93 -12.04
N GLU A 126 0.29 -6.67 -10.96
CA GLU A 126 -0.54 -6.18 -9.87
C GLU A 126 0.14 -5.01 -9.15
N THR A 127 1.43 -5.14 -8.90
CA THR A 127 2.22 -4.06 -8.31
C THR A 127 2.30 -2.86 -9.24
N LEU A 128 2.47 -3.05 -10.55
CA LEU A 128 2.43 -1.95 -11.52
C LEU A 128 1.07 -1.22 -11.47
N GLU A 129 -0.04 -1.95 -11.48
CA GLU A 129 -1.39 -1.38 -11.39
C GLU A 129 -1.55 -0.52 -10.13
N ARG A 130 -1.02 -1.01 -8.99
CA ARG A 130 -1.02 -0.25 -7.73
C ARG A 130 -0.16 1.00 -7.80
N VAL A 131 1.08 0.89 -8.26
CA VAL A 131 2.01 2.03 -8.39
C VAL A 131 1.38 3.14 -9.22
N ILE A 132 0.75 2.83 -10.35
CA ILE A 132 0.09 3.85 -11.17
C ILE A 132 -1.15 4.42 -10.46
N ALA A 133 -1.96 3.58 -9.82
CA ALA A 133 -3.18 4.03 -9.13
C ALA A 133 -2.90 5.01 -7.97
N THR A 134 -1.74 4.90 -7.34
CA THR A 134 -1.30 5.77 -6.24
C THR A 134 -0.52 7.01 -6.70
N THR A 135 -0.16 7.09 -7.99
CA THR A 135 0.54 8.28 -8.49
C THR A 135 -0.41 9.47 -8.58
N GLU A 136 0.01 10.59 -7.98
CA GLU A 136 -0.67 11.86 -8.19
C GLU A 136 -0.40 12.38 -9.62
N GLY A 137 -1.19 13.35 -10.08
CA GLY A 137 -1.02 13.91 -11.43
C GLY A 137 -1.89 13.26 -12.51
N GLY A 138 -2.72 12.27 -12.15
CA GLY A 138 -3.74 11.73 -13.04
C GLY A 138 -3.22 10.75 -14.10
N HIS A 139 -2.03 10.18 -13.89
CA HIS A 139 -1.49 9.12 -14.74
C HIS A 139 -2.50 7.98 -14.88
N THR A 140 -2.61 7.44 -16.10
CA THR A 140 -3.53 6.34 -16.38
C THR A 140 -2.80 5.14 -16.94
N LEU A 141 -3.28 3.96 -16.56
CA LEU A 141 -2.79 2.68 -17.07
C LEU A 141 -3.83 2.08 -18.00
N SER A 142 -3.39 1.70 -19.19
CA SER A 142 -4.16 0.86 -20.11
C SER A 142 -3.30 -0.30 -20.63
N TRP A 143 -3.90 -1.23 -21.37
CA TRP A 143 -3.24 -2.46 -21.79
C TRP A 143 -3.39 -2.69 -23.29
N ASN A 144 -2.31 -3.07 -23.95
CA ASN A 144 -2.30 -3.59 -25.32
C ASN A 144 -1.66 -4.99 -25.33
N GLY A 145 -2.51 -6.01 -25.24
CA GLY A 145 -2.04 -7.36 -24.92
C GLY A 145 -1.40 -7.39 -23.55
N ASP A 146 -0.16 -7.87 -23.48
CA ASP A 146 0.62 -7.92 -22.23
C ASP A 146 1.46 -6.66 -21.99
N THR A 147 1.51 -5.73 -22.95
CA THR A 147 2.20 -4.46 -22.79
C THR A 147 1.32 -3.48 -22.01
N ALA A 148 1.86 -2.96 -20.91
CA ALA A 148 1.27 -1.84 -20.18
C ALA A 148 1.52 -0.54 -20.94
N LEU A 149 0.51 0.31 -21.04
CA LEU A 149 0.58 1.64 -21.64
C LEU A 149 0.31 2.67 -20.55
N VAL A 150 1.37 3.33 -20.08
CA VAL A 150 1.28 4.35 -19.04
C VAL A 150 1.20 5.74 -19.70
N HIS A 151 0.08 6.42 -19.53
CA HIS A 151 -0.10 7.78 -20.04
C HIS A 151 0.33 8.82 -19.00
N HIS A 152 1.29 9.65 -19.39
CA HIS A 152 1.84 10.74 -18.61
C HIS A 152 1.06 12.02 -18.90
N VAL A 153 0.15 12.41 -18.01
CA VAL A 153 -0.73 13.57 -18.21
C VAL A 153 0.06 14.87 -18.42
N GLU A 154 1.14 15.07 -17.67
CA GLU A 154 1.93 16.31 -17.74
C GLU A 154 2.67 16.47 -19.08
N LEU A 155 3.08 15.36 -19.69
CA LEU A 155 3.84 15.33 -20.94
C LEU A 155 2.93 15.07 -22.16
N ASP A 156 1.69 14.64 -21.94
CA ASP A 156 0.80 14.06 -22.95
C ASP A 156 1.47 12.95 -23.79
N GLU A 157 2.27 12.12 -23.12
CA GLU A 157 3.03 11.03 -23.72
C GLU A 157 2.59 9.67 -23.16
N THR A 158 2.72 8.62 -23.97
CA THR A 158 2.45 7.24 -23.53
C THR A 158 3.74 6.44 -23.56
N THR A 159 4.11 5.89 -22.40
CA THR A 159 5.26 5.00 -22.26
C THR A 159 4.79 3.55 -22.30
N PRO A 160 5.18 2.76 -23.31
CA PRO A 160 4.90 1.34 -23.33
C PRO A 160 5.91 0.58 -22.46
N LEU A 161 5.42 -0.22 -21.52
CA LEU A 161 6.22 -1.15 -20.72
C LEU A 161 5.88 -2.58 -21.15
N ALA A 162 6.78 -3.19 -21.92
CA ALA A 162 6.67 -4.62 -22.24
C ALA A 162 7.16 -5.46 -21.05
N PRO A 163 6.50 -6.57 -20.73
CA PRO A 163 7.00 -7.47 -19.70
C PRO A 163 8.26 -8.19 -20.18
N ASP A 164 9.09 -8.59 -19.23
CA ASP A 164 10.22 -9.50 -19.44
C ASP A 164 9.76 -10.94 -19.69
N THR A 165 10.71 -11.87 -19.77
CA THR A 165 10.41 -13.30 -19.99
C THR A 165 9.66 -13.97 -18.83
N ASP A 166 9.68 -13.36 -17.64
CA ASP A 166 8.97 -13.82 -16.44
C ASP A 166 7.61 -13.12 -16.26
N GLY A 167 7.23 -12.23 -17.17
CA GLY A 167 5.98 -11.46 -17.07
C GLY A 167 6.07 -10.22 -16.20
N ARG A 168 7.27 -9.72 -15.90
CA ARG A 168 7.53 -8.58 -15.00
C ARG A 168 7.84 -7.30 -15.76
N PHE A 169 7.51 -6.16 -15.17
CA PHE A 169 7.63 -4.83 -15.75
C PHE A 169 8.79 -4.08 -15.10
N HIS A 170 9.66 -3.53 -15.94
CA HIS A 170 10.81 -2.73 -15.53
C HIS A 170 10.39 -1.26 -15.43
N LEU A 171 10.33 -0.71 -14.21
CA LEU A 171 9.87 0.67 -14.01
C LEU A 171 10.88 1.74 -14.44
N ARG A 172 12.10 1.33 -14.80
CA ARG A 172 13.16 2.21 -15.29
C ARG A 172 12.67 3.13 -16.42
N ASP A 173 11.90 2.60 -17.35
CA ASP A 173 11.50 3.29 -18.57
C ASP A 173 10.48 4.41 -18.31
N LEU A 174 9.85 4.44 -17.14
CA LEU A 174 8.97 5.53 -16.73
C LEU A 174 9.72 6.82 -16.39
N GLY A 175 11.04 6.74 -16.12
CA GLY A 175 11.84 7.89 -15.71
C GLY A 175 11.42 8.49 -14.35
N TRP A 176 10.75 7.71 -13.52
CA TRP A 176 10.34 8.10 -12.17
C TRP A 176 11.43 7.82 -11.14
N THR A 177 11.33 8.47 -9.98
CA THR A 177 12.30 8.38 -8.88
C THR A 177 11.77 7.43 -7.81
N PHE A 178 12.56 6.40 -7.51
CA PHE A 178 12.23 5.39 -6.49
C PHE A 178 13.39 5.21 -5.52
N ASP A 179 13.06 4.94 -4.27
CA ASP A 179 14.01 4.56 -3.22
C ASP A 179 13.92 3.07 -2.92
N GLU A 180 15.06 2.41 -2.78
CA GLU A 180 15.12 1.06 -2.21
C GLU A 180 14.88 1.14 -0.70
N VAL A 181 13.91 0.37 -0.21
CA VAL A 181 13.58 0.33 1.22
C VAL A 181 14.33 -0.82 1.87
N THR A 182 15.52 -0.49 2.37
CA THR A 182 16.26 -1.37 3.26
C THR A 182 15.68 -1.25 4.66
N GLU A 183 15.34 -2.39 5.27
CA GLU A 183 14.91 -2.43 6.66
C GLU A 183 16.01 -1.79 7.52
N ARG A 184 15.75 -0.60 8.09
CA ARG A 184 16.59 -0.10 9.17
C ARG A 184 16.31 -0.99 10.36
N ASN A 185 17.18 -1.98 10.57
CA ASN A 185 17.35 -2.60 11.88
C ASN A 185 17.68 -1.49 12.88
N SER A 186 16.69 -1.08 13.67
CA SER A 186 16.90 -0.32 14.91
C SER A 186 15.80 -0.68 15.90
#